data_AF-M2A4T4-F1
#
_entry.id   AF-M2A4T4-F1
#
_cell.length_a   1.000
_cell.length_b   1.000
_cell.length_c   1.000
_cell.angle_alpha   90.00
_cell.angle_beta   90.00
_cell.angle_gamma   90.00
#
_symmetry.space_group_name_H-M   'P 1'
#
loop_
_entity.id
_entity.type
_entity.pdbx_description
1 polymer ?
#
loop_
_entity_poly.entity_id
_entity_poly.type
_entity_poly.pdbx_seq_one_letter_code
_entity_poly.pdbx_strand_id
1 'polypeptide(L)'
;MVRSNVQQPYGSLVRRRLAPFFEQQGLWEQISNPYQVTEGSAGIGNVYAPMGPWPGRPLNSATNAAGGFSAPWMTSLPMLRCPSDPGFGLPGQGRTNYGPCLGDSTDTTWGGYRNRANGVVTSNSSYQTRVRASQRGFFRNQQKSAFRDVLDGLSNTIAFGEIVTDLGDSDTRTKPVDGAVNLLNIGGNTACEGFVDPERPQFWLSSAPRSAATTNSRHEVGLPQSCQPTSLHVPVS
;
A
#
# COMPACT_ATOMS: atom_id res chain seq x y z
N MET A 1 20.44 -5.23 14.42
CA MET A 1 19.11 -5.45 13.80
C MET A 1 18.29 -4.18 13.98
N VAL A 2 18.48 -3.17 13.11
CA VAL A 2 17.90 -1.82 13.28
C VAL A 2 16.40 -1.86 12.92
N ARG A 3 15.56 -1.55 13.92
CA ARG A 3 14.10 -1.45 13.77
C ARG A 3 13.79 -0.13 13.08
N SER A 4 13.43 -0.13 11.80
CA SER A 4 12.94 1.09 11.15
C SER A 4 11.44 1.29 11.43
N ASN A 5 11.12 2.42 12.05
CA ASN A 5 9.80 2.83 12.56
C ASN A 5 8.93 3.54 11.51
N VAL A 6 8.98 3.11 10.26
CA VAL A 6 8.35 3.86 9.17
C VAL A 6 7.21 3.03 8.57
N GLN A 7 6.00 3.59 8.65
CA GLN A 7 4.76 3.18 7.98
C GLN A 7 5.06 2.67 6.56
N GLN A 8 4.35 1.68 6.02
CA GLN A 8 4.61 1.24 4.65
C GLN A 8 3.35 1.44 3.81
N PRO A 9 3.37 2.16 2.68
CA PRO A 9 2.41 1.86 1.62
C PRO A 9 2.67 0.42 1.17
N TYR A 10 1.61 -0.27 0.81
CA TYR A 10 1.56 -1.70 0.58
C TYR A 10 2.49 -2.14 -0.57
N GLY A 11 2.71 -1.32 -1.61
CA GLY A 11 3.68 -1.63 -2.66
C GLY A 11 5.16 -1.57 -2.23
N SER A 12 5.47 -0.79 -1.19
CA SER A 12 6.85 -0.66 -0.68
C SER A 12 7.28 -1.81 0.23
N LEU A 13 6.32 -2.52 0.83
CA LEU A 13 6.55 -3.74 1.60
C LEU A 13 7.13 -4.83 0.71
N VAL A 14 6.58 -4.98 -0.50
CA VAL A 14 7.02 -5.93 -1.52
C VAL A 14 8.48 -5.68 -1.87
N ARG A 15 8.82 -4.45 -2.29
CA ARG A 15 10.20 -4.11 -2.63
C ARG A 15 11.18 -4.27 -1.47
N ARG A 16 10.83 -3.74 -0.30
CA ARG A 16 11.71 -3.78 0.87
C ARG A 16 12.09 -5.21 1.27
N ARG A 17 11.13 -6.14 1.19
CA ARG A 17 11.34 -7.51 1.68
C ARG A 17 11.80 -8.46 0.59
N LEU A 18 11.57 -8.14 -0.69
CA LEU A 18 11.89 -9.01 -1.81
C LEU A 18 13.09 -8.55 -2.66
N ALA A 19 13.53 -7.28 -2.59
CA ALA A 19 14.67 -6.79 -3.38
C ALA A 19 15.95 -7.65 -3.27
N PRO A 20 16.33 -8.17 -2.08
CA PRO A 20 17.48 -9.07 -1.96
C PRO A 20 17.35 -10.39 -2.75
N PHE A 21 16.13 -10.80 -3.11
CA PHE A 21 15.85 -12.08 -3.76
C PHE A 21 15.62 -11.96 -5.28
N PHE A 22 15.66 -10.74 -5.83
CA PHE A 22 15.45 -10.49 -7.25
C PHE A 22 16.68 -9.90 -7.95
N GLU A 23 17.88 -10.24 -7.47
CA GLU A 23 19.13 -9.70 -8.00
C GLU A 23 19.20 -8.15 -7.95
N GLN A 24 18.36 -7.52 -7.12
CA GLN A 24 18.34 -6.07 -6.92
C GLN A 24 19.24 -5.66 -5.75
N GLN A 25 20.46 -6.19 -5.71
CA GLN A 25 21.40 -5.97 -4.60
C GLN A 25 21.82 -4.50 -4.48
N GLY A 26 22.11 -3.82 -5.58
CA GLY A 26 22.48 -2.39 -5.55
C GLY A 26 21.34 -1.50 -5.04
N LEU A 27 20.09 -1.81 -5.38
CA LEU A 27 18.92 -1.11 -4.85
C LEU A 27 18.71 -1.40 -3.36
N TRP A 28 18.94 -2.65 -2.94
CA TRP A 28 18.88 -3.04 -1.54
C TRP A 28 19.94 -2.32 -0.70
N GLU A 29 21.18 -2.18 -1.20
CA GLU A 29 22.25 -1.44 -0.53
C GLU A 29 21.91 0.03 -0.34
N GLN A 30 21.28 0.67 -1.34
CA GLN A 30 20.81 2.05 -1.21
C GLN A 30 19.67 2.19 -0.19
N ILE A 31 18.77 1.21 -0.09
CA ILE A 31 17.66 1.23 0.88
C ILE A 31 18.16 0.92 2.30
N SER A 32 19.12 0.01 2.44
CA SER A 32 19.59 -0.49 3.74
C SER A 32 20.67 0.38 4.39
N ASN A 33 21.22 1.35 3.68
CA ASN A 33 22.17 2.33 4.18
C ASN A 33 21.56 3.75 4.23
N PRO A 34 22.21 4.70 4.92
CA PRO A 34 21.82 6.11 4.83
C PRO A 34 21.87 6.58 3.37
N TYR A 35 20.82 7.26 2.91
CA TYR A 35 20.72 7.78 1.55
C TYR A 35 20.78 9.30 1.57
N GLN A 36 21.69 9.89 0.79
CA GLN A 36 21.76 11.33 0.60
C GLN A 36 20.95 11.74 -0.63
N VAL A 37 20.10 12.74 -0.49
CA VAL A 37 19.34 13.32 -1.60
C VAL A 37 20.29 14.05 -2.54
N THR A 38 20.42 13.54 -3.76
CA THR A 38 21.27 14.07 -4.83
C THR A 38 20.51 14.76 -5.96
N GLU A 39 19.17 14.61 -5.98
CA GLU A 39 18.33 15.00 -7.11
C GLU A 39 17.12 15.83 -6.64
N GLY A 40 16.54 16.61 -7.57
CA GLY A 40 15.42 17.52 -7.32
C GLY A 40 15.86 18.89 -6.80
N SER A 41 15.03 19.92 -6.96
CA SER A 41 15.40 21.30 -6.59
C SER A 41 15.27 21.62 -5.10
N ALA A 42 14.66 20.73 -4.31
CA ALA A 42 14.38 20.93 -2.89
C ALA A 42 14.90 19.77 -2.06
N GLY A 43 15.58 20.05 -0.95
CA GLY A 43 16.09 19.05 -0.01
C GLY A 43 17.35 18.30 -0.45
N ILE A 44 18.09 18.81 -1.46
CA ILE A 44 19.44 18.31 -1.81
C ILE A 44 20.32 18.35 -0.56
N GLY A 45 21.09 17.29 -0.34
CA GLY A 45 21.99 17.16 0.79
C GLY A 45 21.33 16.62 2.06
N ASN A 46 19.99 16.52 2.11
CA ASN A 46 19.33 15.83 3.21
C ASN A 46 19.70 14.35 3.22
N VAL A 47 19.88 13.80 4.42
CA VAL A 47 20.22 12.39 4.61
C VAL A 47 19.04 11.67 5.24
N TYR A 48 18.57 10.63 4.57
CA TYR A 48 17.60 9.71 5.13
C TYR A 48 18.28 8.59 5.89
N ALA A 49 17.72 8.25 7.05
CA ALA A 49 18.13 7.06 7.78
C ALA A 49 17.90 5.79 6.95
N PRO A 50 18.61 4.69 7.24
CA PRO A 50 18.35 3.38 6.66
C PRO A 50 16.88 3.01 6.68
N MET A 51 16.39 2.45 5.57
CA MET A 51 14.98 2.10 5.32
C MET A 51 14.01 3.29 5.30
N GLY A 52 14.53 4.51 5.33
CA GLY A 52 13.80 5.76 5.18
C GLY A 52 14.03 6.37 3.79
N PRO A 53 13.29 7.45 3.46
CA PRO A 53 12.14 7.99 4.17
C PRO A 53 10.90 7.11 3.96
N TRP A 54 9.73 7.56 4.43
CA TRP A 54 8.47 6.86 4.20
C TRP A 54 8.27 6.56 2.69
N PRO A 55 8.14 5.29 2.27
CA PRO A 55 8.07 4.97 0.84
C PRO A 55 6.79 5.45 0.13
N GLY A 56 5.74 5.76 0.91
CA GLY A 56 4.41 6.16 0.42
C GLY A 56 4.24 7.66 0.29
N ARG A 57 5.35 8.39 0.38
CA ARG A 57 5.34 9.84 0.28
C ARG A 57 4.75 10.26 -1.07
N PRO A 58 3.79 11.21 -1.07
CA PRO A 58 3.23 11.73 -2.31
C PRO A 58 4.31 12.46 -3.13
N LEU A 59 4.08 12.64 -4.44
CA LEU A 59 5.12 13.21 -5.33
C LEU A 59 5.54 14.61 -4.88
N ASN A 60 4.58 15.39 -4.38
CA ASN A 60 4.81 16.73 -3.84
C ASN A 60 5.67 16.74 -2.57
N SER A 61 5.85 15.60 -1.89
CA SER A 61 6.79 15.48 -0.77
C SER A 61 8.23 15.36 -1.24
N ALA A 62 8.47 14.97 -2.50
CA ALA A 62 9.79 15.01 -3.13
C ALA A 62 10.22 16.46 -3.47
N THR A 63 9.28 17.40 -3.54
CA THR A 63 9.53 18.83 -3.78
C THR A 63 9.56 19.66 -2.49
N ASN A 64 9.59 19.03 -1.31
CA ASN A 64 9.69 19.71 -0.01
C ASN A 64 11.15 19.84 0.44
N ALA A 65 11.57 21.04 0.87
CA ALA A 65 12.92 21.35 1.34
C ALA A 65 13.34 20.60 2.61
N ALA A 66 12.40 20.27 3.52
CA ALA A 66 12.64 19.42 4.69
C ALA A 66 12.74 17.92 4.32
N GLY A 67 12.48 17.59 3.06
CA GLY A 67 12.48 16.25 2.50
C GLY A 67 13.46 16.12 1.34
N GLY A 68 12.94 15.94 0.14
CA GLY A 68 13.74 15.78 -1.08
C GLY A 68 13.52 14.44 -1.78
N PHE A 69 13.99 14.35 -3.02
CA PHE A 69 13.80 13.21 -3.90
C PHE A 69 14.56 11.96 -3.40
N SER A 70 13.89 10.80 -3.35
CA SER A 70 14.48 9.52 -2.95
C SER A 70 14.41 8.51 -4.09
N ALA A 71 15.45 8.46 -4.94
CA ALA A 71 15.48 7.58 -6.11
C ALA A 71 15.09 6.11 -5.79
N PRO A 72 15.58 5.48 -4.70
CA PRO A 72 15.29 4.06 -4.44
C PRO A 72 13.79 3.72 -4.28
N TRP A 73 13.01 4.66 -3.77
CA TRP A 73 11.57 4.49 -3.55
C TRP A 73 10.72 4.89 -4.77
N MET A 74 11.33 5.48 -5.79
CA MET A 74 10.67 5.91 -7.02
C MET A 74 11.01 5.07 -8.24
N THR A 75 12.14 4.36 -8.25
CA THR A 75 12.47 3.35 -9.27
C THR A 75 11.30 2.41 -9.46
N SER A 76 10.92 1.98 -10.66
CA SER A 76 9.95 0.88 -10.83
C SER A 76 10.69 -0.36 -11.30
N LEU A 77 10.44 -1.52 -10.68
CA LEU A 77 11.11 -2.77 -11.02
C LEU A 77 10.23 -3.54 -12.02
N PRO A 78 10.70 -3.79 -13.25
CA PRO A 78 9.89 -4.49 -14.27
C PRO A 78 9.40 -5.86 -13.81
N MET A 79 10.17 -6.59 -12.99
CA MET A 79 9.78 -7.90 -12.45
C MET A 79 8.60 -7.85 -11.46
N LEU A 80 8.33 -6.68 -10.88
CA LEU A 80 7.16 -6.44 -10.03
C LEU A 80 6.00 -5.83 -10.82
N ARG A 81 6.11 -5.78 -12.14
CA ARG A 81 5.05 -5.37 -13.05
C ARG A 81 4.49 -6.61 -13.74
N CYS A 82 3.18 -6.63 -13.89
CA CYS A 82 2.50 -7.63 -14.70
C CYS A 82 2.65 -7.24 -16.18
N PRO A 83 3.10 -8.14 -17.07
CA PRO A 83 3.24 -7.83 -18.50
C PRO A 83 1.93 -7.39 -19.17
N SER A 84 0.78 -7.78 -18.63
CA SER A 84 -0.53 -7.40 -19.16
C SER A 84 -1.07 -6.08 -18.60
N ASP A 85 -0.43 -5.47 -17.59
CA ASP A 85 -0.87 -4.18 -17.06
C ASP A 85 -0.26 -3.03 -17.89
N PRO A 86 -1.07 -2.29 -18.69
CA PRO A 86 -0.59 -1.18 -19.51
C PRO A 86 -0.27 0.08 -18.70
N GLY A 87 -0.42 0.05 -17.37
CA GLY A 87 -0.18 1.16 -16.47
C GLY A 87 1.28 1.59 -16.43
N PHE A 88 1.72 2.37 -17.40
CA PHE A 88 3.00 3.08 -17.42
C PHE A 88 2.79 4.59 -17.21
N GLY A 89 3.86 5.36 -17.08
CA GLY A 89 3.80 6.82 -16.99
C GLY A 89 3.61 7.38 -15.57
N LEU A 90 3.53 8.71 -15.51
CA LEU A 90 3.45 9.46 -14.26
C LEU A 90 2.04 9.35 -13.64
N PRO A 91 1.92 9.32 -12.29
CA PRO A 91 3.00 9.17 -11.32
C PRO A 91 3.45 7.70 -11.22
N GLY A 92 4.72 7.44 -11.54
CA GLY A 92 5.32 6.10 -11.60
C GLY A 92 6.13 5.69 -10.37
N GLN A 93 5.91 6.32 -9.21
CA GLN A 93 6.68 6.21 -7.96
C GLN A 93 6.81 4.78 -7.41
N GLY A 94 7.68 3.96 -8.00
CA GLY A 94 7.82 2.56 -7.63
C GLY A 94 6.54 1.74 -7.72
N ARG A 95 5.81 1.91 -8.82
CA ARG A 95 4.59 1.16 -9.11
C ARG A 95 4.87 -0.35 -9.14
N THR A 96 3.92 -1.14 -8.65
CA THR A 96 3.99 -2.60 -8.55
C THR A 96 2.59 -3.18 -8.80
N ASN A 97 2.53 -4.39 -9.36
CA ASN A 97 1.32 -5.20 -9.46
C ASN A 97 1.17 -6.22 -8.34
N TYR A 98 2.05 -6.17 -7.34
CA TYR A 98 1.98 -7.07 -6.20
C TYR A 98 1.69 -6.29 -4.92
N GLY A 99 0.66 -6.71 -4.20
CA GLY A 99 0.26 -6.19 -2.90
C GLY A 99 0.42 -7.23 -1.78
N PRO A 100 0.88 -6.86 -0.57
CA PRO A 100 0.96 -7.75 0.57
C PRO A 100 -0.43 -8.15 1.08
N CYS A 101 -0.59 -9.41 1.47
CA CYS A 101 -1.78 -9.89 2.16
C CYS A 101 -1.78 -9.40 3.61
N LEU A 102 -2.65 -8.44 3.91
CA LEU A 102 -2.83 -7.86 5.26
C LEU A 102 -4.05 -8.43 6.01
N GLY A 103 -4.86 -9.20 5.30
CA GLY A 103 -6.13 -9.73 5.77
C GLY A 103 -7.28 -9.13 5.00
N ASP A 104 -8.48 -9.34 5.53
CA ASP A 104 -9.77 -9.03 4.92
C ASP A 104 -10.47 -7.84 5.59
N SER A 105 -9.86 -7.24 6.59
CA SER A 105 -10.36 -6.02 7.23
C SER A 105 -9.50 -4.83 6.85
N THR A 106 -10.13 -3.69 6.59
CA THR A 106 -9.46 -2.39 6.41
C THR A 106 -9.24 -1.66 7.74
N ASP A 107 -9.76 -2.20 8.85
CA ASP A 107 -9.57 -1.60 10.17
C ASP A 107 -8.11 -1.70 10.61
N THR A 108 -7.55 -0.63 11.13
CA THR A 108 -6.15 -0.51 11.60
C THR A 108 -5.05 -1.00 10.62
N THR A 109 -5.36 -1.33 9.37
CA THR A 109 -4.37 -1.73 8.36
C THR A 109 -3.51 -0.56 7.91
N TRP A 110 -4.05 0.66 8.01
CA TRP A 110 -3.30 1.91 7.90
C TRP A 110 -2.50 2.27 9.17
N GLY A 111 -2.32 1.32 10.09
CA GLY A 111 -1.53 1.47 11.32
C GLY A 111 -2.40 1.57 12.55
N GLY A 112 -1.77 1.32 13.71
CA GLY A 112 -2.46 1.36 14.99
C GLY A 112 -1.78 0.54 16.10
N TYR A 113 -0.94 -0.42 15.72
CA TYR A 113 -0.14 -1.15 16.69
C TYR A 113 0.90 -0.26 17.40
N ARG A 114 1.47 0.73 16.68
CA ARG A 114 2.41 1.73 17.19
C ARG A 114 1.93 3.14 16.92
N ASN A 115 2.17 4.03 17.88
CA ASN A 115 1.98 5.46 17.72
C ASN A 115 2.96 6.00 16.67
N ARG A 116 2.44 6.79 15.73
CA ARG A 116 3.19 7.30 14.58
C ARG A 116 4.24 8.35 14.94
N ALA A 117 4.03 9.11 16.00
CA ALA A 117 4.91 10.20 16.42
C ALA A 117 6.15 9.69 17.17
N ASN A 118 6.01 8.64 17.97
CA ASN A 118 7.07 8.17 18.86
C ASN A 118 7.42 6.67 18.72
N GLY A 119 6.70 5.92 17.89
CA GLY A 119 6.95 4.49 17.64
C GLY A 119 6.62 3.55 18.81
N VAL A 120 6.06 4.06 19.90
CA VAL A 120 5.69 3.30 21.10
C VAL A 120 4.48 2.43 20.79
N VAL A 121 4.47 1.19 21.29
CA VAL A 121 3.33 0.27 21.14
C VAL A 121 2.12 0.85 21.87
N THR A 122 0.97 0.84 21.22
CA THR A 122 -0.27 1.31 21.83
C THR A 122 -0.60 0.45 23.06
N SER A 123 -0.72 1.07 24.23
CA SER A 123 -1.03 0.39 25.51
C SER A 123 -2.53 0.18 25.76
N ASN A 124 -3.39 0.78 24.93
CA ASN A 124 -4.84 0.62 25.01
C ASN A 124 -5.24 -0.82 24.60
N SER A 125 -5.72 -1.61 25.56
CA SER A 125 -6.08 -3.02 25.38
C SER A 125 -7.20 -3.23 24.36
N SER A 126 -8.22 -2.37 24.35
CA SER A 126 -9.31 -2.42 23.36
C SER A 126 -8.78 -2.20 21.94
N TYR A 127 -7.82 -1.29 21.77
CA TYR A 127 -7.20 -1.03 20.47
C TYR A 127 -6.28 -2.17 20.01
N GLN A 128 -5.53 -2.79 20.93
CA GLN A 128 -4.75 -3.99 20.63
C GLN A 128 -5.63 -5.17 20.20
N THR A 129 -6.82 -5.30 20.78
CA THR A 129 -7.81 -6.31 20.36
C THR A 129 -8.32 -6.02 18.94
N ARG A 130 -8.61 -4.77 18.58
CA ARG A 130 -8.96 -4.40 17.20
C ARG A 130 -7.85 -4.72 16.21
N VAL A 131 -6.59 -4.37 16.52
CA VAL A 131 -5.44 -4.68 15.66
C VAL A 131 -5.32 -6.19 15.40
N ARG A 132 -5.46 -7.01 16.44
CA ARG A 132 -5.43 -8.48 16.29
C ARG A 132 -6.60 -9.01 15.47
N ALA A 133 -7.78 -8.42 15.66
CA ALA A 133 -8.98 -8.81 14.92
C ALA A 133 -8.88 -8.44 13.44
N SER A 134 -8.27 -7.31 13.08
CA SER A 134 -8.29 -6.82 11.71
C SER A 134 -7.07 -7.21 10.87
N GLN A 135 -5.88 -7.33 11.47
CA GLN A 135 -4.64 -7.67 10.77
C GLN A 135 -4.41 -9.18 10.73
N ARG A 136 -5.21 -9.89 9.92
CA ARG A 136 -5.22 -11.36 9.83
C ARG A 136 -4.43 -11.95 8.66
N GLY A 137 -3.84 -11.11 7.82
CA GLY A 137 -3.00 -11.59 6.71
C GLY A 137 -1.62 -12.08 7.15
N PHE A 138 -0.84 -12.57 6.18
CA PHE A 138 0.55 -12.97 6.41
C PHE A 138 1.39 -11.80 6.95
N PHE A 139 1.19 -10.60 6.39
CA PHE A 139 1.84 -9.39 6.84
C PHE A 139 0.94 -8.63 7.81
N ARG A 140 1.49 -8.23 8.96
CA ARG A 140 0.81 -7.36 9.94
C ARG A 140 1.50 -6.00 9.98
N ASN A 141 0.72 -4.92 9.92
CA ASN A 141 1.31 -3.59 9.88
C ASN A 141 1.96 -3.24 11.22
N GLN A 142 3.16 -2.65 11.17
CA GLN A 142 3.98 -2.28 12.34
C GLN A 142 4.40 -3.45 13.26
N GLN A 143 4.17 -4.69 12.80
CA GLN A 143 4.56 -5.93 13.47
C GLN A 143 5.55 -6.72 12.61
N LYS A 144 6.25 -7.65 13.26
CA LYS A 144 7.17 -8.56 12.56
C LYS A 144 6.40 -9.76 12.04
N SER A 145 6.52 -10.02 10.75
CA SER A 145 6.12 -11.28 10.10
C SER A 145 7.36 -11.96 9.53
N ALA A 146 7.43 -13.29 9.65
CA ALA A 146 8.44 -14.15 9.06
C ALA A 146 7.81 -15.47 8.58
N PHE A 147 8.41 -16.12 7.58
CA PHE A 147 7.91 -17.39 7.04
C PHE A 147 7.76 -18.49 8.09
N ARG A 148 8.68 -18.55 9.08
CA ARG A 148 8.57 -19.50 10.21
C ARG A 148 7.35 -19.30 11.11
N ASP A 149 6.66 -18.16 10.98
CA ASP A 149 5.46 -17.88 11.78
C ASP A 149 4.21 -18.55 11.14
N VAL A 150 4.33 -19.19 9.97
CA VAL A 150 3.32 -20.06 9.34
C VAL A 150 3.50 -21.48 9.85
N LEU A 151 2.64 -21.88 10.81
CA LEU A 151 2.77 -23.14 11.56
C LEU A 151 1.85 -24.25 11.05
N ASP A 152 0.96 -23.94 10.12
CA ASP A 152 -0.17 -24.78 9.73
C ASP A 152 0.23 -25.92 8.77
N GLY A 153 1.34 -25.79 8.03
CA GLY A 153 2.08 -26.88 7.36
C GLY A 153 1.34 -27.67 6.27
N LEU A 154 0.02 -27.51 6.18
CA LEU A 154 -0.91 -28.20 5.29
C LEU A 154 -1.78 -27.19 4.50
N SER A 155 -1.80 -25.92 4.88
CA SER A 155 -2.54 -24.86 4.18
C SER A 155 -1.62 -23.98 3.34
N ASN A 156 -2.14 -23.58 2.18
CA ASN A 156 -1.52 -22.54 1.37
C ASN A 156 -1.75 -21.18 2.05
N THR A 157 -0.67 -20.50 2.45
CA THR A 157 -0.76 -19.12 2.95
C THR A 157 -0.47 -18.13 1.84
N ILE A 158 -1.42 -17.24 1.57
CA ILE A 158 -1.25 -16.15 0.60
C ILE A 158 -0.44 -15.03 1.24
N ALA A 159 0.80 -14.83 0.79
CA ALA A 159 1.65 -13.72 1.25
C ALA A 159 1.47 -12.45 0.42
N PHE A 160 1.28 -12.59 -0.89
CA PHE A 160 1.08 -11.49 -1.83
C PHE A 160 -0.02 -11.85 -2.82
N GLY A 161 -0.74 -10.84 -3.31
CA GLY A 161 -1.71 -10.97 -4.39
C GLY A 161 -1.41 -9.99 -5.50
N GLU A 162 -1.92 -10.27 -6.70
CA GLU A 162 -1.85 -9.34 -7.81
C GLU A 162 -2.85 -8.19 -7.62
N ILE A 163 -2.43 -6.98 -7.99
CA ILE A 163 -3.26 -5.78 -8.00
C ILE A 163 -3.13 -5.10 -9.36
N VAL A 164 -4.24 -4.51 -9.82
CA VAL A 164 -4.30 -3.72 -11.06
C VAL A 164 -3.98 -2.25 -10.79
N THR A 165 -3.43 -1.56 -11.78
CA THR A 165 -3.14 -0.12 -11.70
C THR A 165 -4.34 0.70 -12.20
N ASP A 166 -4.65 1.82 -11.55
CA ASP A 166 -5.62 2.81 -12.06
C ASP A 166 -5.12 3.40 -13.39
N LEU A 167 -5.90 3.18 -14.46
CA LEU A 167 -5.65 3.72 -15.80
C LEU A 167 -6.41 5.04 -16.05
N GLY A 168 -7.15 5.53 -15.05
CA GLY A 168 -8.01 6.71 -15.20
C GLY A 168 -9.32 6.43 -15.95
N ASP A 169 -9.64 5.17 -16.19
CA ASP A 169 -10.79 4.69 -16.96
C ASP A 169 -12.05 4.48 -16.13
N SER A 170 -11.99 4.76 -14.82
CA SER A 170 -13.08 4.53 -13.86
C SER A 170 -13.46 3.06 -13.66
N ASP A 171 -12.49 2.15 -13.81
CA ASP A 171 -12.65 0.75 -13.41
C ASP A 171 -12.97 0.61 -11.91
N THR A 172 -13.94 -0.23 -11.59
CA THR A 172 -14.44 -0.44 -10.21
C THR A 172 -13.39 -1.00 -9.26
N ARG A 173 -12.38 -1.70 -9.79
CA ARG A 173 -11.30 -2.34 -9.04
C ARG A 173 -10.18 -1.37 -8.67
N THR A 174 -9.97 -0.32 -9.45
CA THR A 174 -8.83 0.60 -9.30
C THR A 174 -9.24 1.97 -8.82
N LYS A 175 -10.48 2.37 -9.08
CA LYS A 175 -10.97 3.71 -8.79
C LYS A 175 -11.82 3.72 -7.51
N PRO A 176 -11.46 4.54 -6.52
CA PRO A 176 -12.27 4.71 -5.31
C PRO A 176 -13.55 5.51 -5.57
N VAL A 177 -14.66 5.08 -4.95
CA VAL A 177 -15.92 5.82 -4.89
C VAL A 177 -16.32 6.05 -3.44
N ASP A 178 -16.89 7.21 -3.15
CA ASP A 178 -17.39 7.57 -1.83
C ASP A 178 -18.84 7.11 -1.66
N GLY A 179 -19.05 6.04 -0.89
CA GLY A 179 -20.39 5.55 -0.55
C GLY A 179 -21.14 6.40 0.47
N ALA A 180 -20.57 7.53 0.94
CA ALA A 180 -21.11 8.39 2.00
C ALA A 180 -21.37 7.69 3.35
N VAL A 181 -20.77 6.51 3.54
CA VAL A 181 -20.85 5.71 4.76
C VAL A 181 -19.44 5.35 5.22
N ASN A 182 -19.20 5.37 6.54
CA ASN A 182 -17.93 4.93 7.09
C ASN A 182 -17.70 3.45 6.75
N LEU A 183 -16.57 3.15 6.11
CA LEU A 183 -16.19 1.80 5.67
C LEU A 183 -16.17 0.76 6.80
N LEU A 184 -15.94 1.20 8.04
CA LEU A 184 -15.90 0.33 9.22
C LEU A 184 -17.28 -0.01 9.79
N ASN A 185 -18.33 0.67 9.33
CA ASN A 185 -19.70 0.36 9.73
C ASN A 185 -20.22 -0.85 8.95
N ILE A 186 -21.21 -1.55 9.52
CA ILE A 186 -21.94 -2.62 8.83
C ILE A 186 -22.52 -2.06 7.52
N GLY A 187 -22.23 -2.72 6.39
CA GLY A 187 -22.64 -2.28 5.06
C GLY A 187 -21.86 -1.09 4.48
N GLY A 188 -20.87 -0.54 5.19
CA GLY A 188 -20.03 0.54 4.68
C GLY A 188 -19.15 0.14 3.50
N ASN A 189 -18.78 -1.14 3.42
CA ASN A 189 -17.99 -1.72 2.32
C ASN A 189 -18.79 -2.04 1.06
N THR A 190 -20.12 -2.00 1.13
CA THR A 190 -21.02 -2.23 -0.01
C THR A 190 -21.80 -0.97 -0.39
N ALA A 191 -21.65 0.12 0.36
CA ALA A 191 -22.36 1.39 0.15
C ALA A 191 -22.14 2.02 -1.25
N CYS A 192 -21.07 1.63 -1.94
CA CYS A 192 -20.75 2.10 -3.29
C CYS A 192 -21.35 1.24 -4.41
N GLU A 193 -21.92 0.06 -4.12
CA GLU A 193 -22.41 -0.86 -5.16
C GLU A 193 -23.49 -0.23 -6.06
N GLY A 194 -24.29 0.69 -5.52
CA GLY A 194 -25.29 1.44 -6.28
C GLY A 194 -24.73 2.40 -7.35
N PHE A 195 -23.42 2.64 -7.35
CA PHE A 195 -22.75 3.48 -8.36
C PHE A 195 -22.12 2.67 -9.50
N VAL A 196 -22.19 1.33 -9.46
CA VAL A 196 -21.72 0.47 -10.55
C VAL A 196 -22.64 0.66 -11.75
N ASP A 197 -22.06 0.81 -12.95
CA ASP A 197 -22.82 0.90 -14.19
C ASP A 197 -23.44 -0.47 -14.53
N PRO A 198 -24.78 -0.59 -14.61
CA PRO A 198 -25.45 -1.88 -14.87
C PRO A 198 -25.20 -2.40 -16.29
N GLU A 199 -24.94 -1.52 -17.26
CA GLU A 199 -24.60 -1.91 -18.64
C GLU A 199 -23.10 -2.25 -18.76
N ARG A 200 -22.29 -1.69 -17.87
CA ARG A 200 -20.83 -1.91 -17.80
C ARG A 200 -20.35 -2.20 -16.38
N PRO A 201 -20.59 -3.41 -15.81
CA PRO A 201 -20.33 -3.71 -14.40
C PRO A 201 -18.89 -3.57 -13.91
N GLN A 202 -17.92 -3.48 -14.83
CA GLN A 202 -16.52 -3.22 -14.51
C GLN A 202 -16.21 -1.72 -14.30
N PHE A 203 -17.18 -0.83 -14.54
CA PHE A 203 -16.98 0.62 -14.52
C PHE A 203 -17.99 1.31 -13.60
N TRP A 204 -17.57 2.44 -13.04
CA TRP A 204 -18.45 3.33 -12.29
C TRP A 204 -19.31 4.19 -13.20
N LEU A 205 -20.53 4.51 -12.76
CA LEU A 205 -21.35 5.57 -13.37
C LEU A 205 -20.57 6.89 -13.41
N SER A 206 -20.79 7.68 -14.46
CA SER A 206 -20.16 9.01 -14.59
C SER A 206 -20.54 9.97 -13.45
N SER A 207 -21.73 9.78 -12.87
CA SER A 207 -22.24 10.53 -11.72
C SER A 207 -21.72 10.04 -10.36
N ALA A 208 -20.92 8.96 -10.32
CA ALA A 208 -20.43 8.39 -9.07
C ALA A 208 -19.60 9.42 -8.28
N PRO A 209 -19.92 9.66 -6.99
CA PRO A 209 -19.19 10.59 -6.15
C PRO A 209 -17.76 10.10 -5.95
N ARG A 210 -16.79 10.93 -6.36
CA ARG A 210 -15.37 10.60 -6.22
C ARG A 210 -14.90 11.01 -4.83
N SER A 211 -14.19 10.11 -4.14
CA SER A 211 -13.55 10.45 -2.86
C SER A 211 -12.59 11.63 -3.07
N ALA A 212 -12.61 12.63 -2.20
CA ALA A 212 -11.82 13.87 -2.33
C ALA A 212 -10.28 13.66 -2.29
N ALA A 213 -9.80 12.42 -2.11
CA ALA A 213 -8.39 12.06 -2.17
C ALA A 213 -7.83 11.88 -3.61
N THR A 214 -8.67 12.08 -4.64
CA THR A 214 -8.43 11.58 -6.00
C THR A 214 -7.83 12.60 -6.97
N THR A 215 -6.76 13.28 -6.57
CA THR A 215 -5.84 13.87 -7.55
C THR A 215 -4.41 13.47 -7.16
N ASN A 216 -3.85 12.47 -7.86
CA ASN A 216 -2.48 11.95 -7.71
C ASN A 216 -2.12 11.07 -6.49
N SER A 217 -3.09 10.55 -5.74
CA SER A 217 -2.79 9.62 -4.64
C SER A 217 -2.75 8.19 -5.16
N ARG A 218 -1.64 7.46 -4.92
CA ARG A 218 -1.55 6.01 -5.11
C ARG A 218 -2.68 5.35 -4.32
N HIS A 219 -3.74 4.90 -5.00
CA HIS A 219 -4.73 4.03 -4.38
C HIS A 219 -4.24 2.60 -4.50
N GLU A 220 -3.54 2.17 -3.46
CA GLU A 220 -3.23 0.77 -3.24
C GLU A 220 -4.46 0.09 -2.66
N VAL A 221 -4.80 -1.09 -3.18
CA VAL A 221 -5.86 -1.95 -2.63
C VAL A 221 -5.64 -2.10 -1.12
N GLY A 222 -6.62 -1.72 -0.31
CA GLY A 222 -6.56 -1.78 1.16
C GLY A 222 -6.37 -0.43 1.89
N LEU A 223 -6.45 0.72 1.20
CA LEU A 223 -6.60 2.01 1.90
C LEU A 223 -8.03 2.16 2.46
N PRO A 224 -8.19 2.59 3.72
CA PRO A 224 -9.50 2.69 4.38
C PRO A 224 -10.38 3.86 3.88
N GLN A 225 -10.05 4.46 2.74
CA GLN A 225 -10.63 5.74 2.30
C GLN A 225 -11.68 5.61 1.19
N SER A 226 -12.02 4.40 0.77
CA SER A 226 -13.00 4.20 -0.30
C SER A 226 -13.63 2.82 -0.27
N CYS A 227 -14.92 2.79 -0.56
CA CYS A 227 -15.64 1.55 -0.82
C CYS A 227 -15.22 1.04 -2.21
N GLN A 228 -14.91 -0.26 -2.31
CA GLN A 228 -14.68 -0.93 -3.58
C GLN A 228 -15.41 -2.28 -3.56
N PRO A 229 -16.09 -2.66 -4.66
CA PRO A 229 -16.67 -3.97 -4.80
C PRO A 229 -15.50 -4.96 -4.92
N THR A 230 -15.42 -5.87 -3.95
CA THR A 230 -14.48 -7.00 -3.82
C THR A 230 -13.47 -7.17 -4.98
N SER A 231 -12.25 -6.69 -4.79
CA SER A 231 -11.13 -6.83 -5.74
C SER A 231 -10.30 -8.10 -5.57
N LEU A 232 -10.66 -8.99 -4.63
CA LEU A 232 -10.04 -10.30 -4.46
C LEU A 232 -10.89 -11.35 -5.18
N HIS A 233 -10.64 -11.55 -6.47
CA HIS A 233 -11.07 -12.78 -7.14
C HIS A 233 -10.19 -13.92 -6.60
N VAL A 234 -10.66 -14.58 -5.54
CA VAL A 234 -10.16 -15.91 -5.17
C VAL A 234 -10.93 -16.89 -6.05
N PRO A 235 -10.33 -17.48 -7.09
CA PRO A 235 -10.97 -18.60 -7.77
C PRO A 235 -11.14 -19.71 -6.73
N VAL A 236 -12.38 -19.99 -6.36
CA VAL A 236 -12.72 -21.16 -5.58
C VAL A 236 -12.57 -22.35 -6.54
N SER A 237 -11.50 -23.11 -6.37
CA SER A 237 -11.36 -24.45 -6.96
C SER A 237 -11.99 -25.48 -6.04
#